data_AF-A0A0D3FMZ7-F1
#
_entry.id   AF-A0A0D3FMZ7-F1
#
_cell.length_a   1.000
_cell.length_b   1.000
_cell.length_c   1.000
_cell.angle_alpha   90.00
_cell.angle_beta   90.00
_cell.angle_gamma   90.00
#
_symmetry.space_group_name_H-M   'P 1'
#
loop_
_entity.id
_entity.type
_entity.pdbx_description
1 polymer ?
#
loop_
_entity_poly.entity_id
_entity_poly.type
_entity_poly.pdbx_seq_one_letter_code
_entity_poly.pdbx_strand_id
1 'polypeptide(L)'
;MASWEEQLRDELAGRDLAVASVPGKGRGLFAARSFFPGEVVISQEPYASTPNKISVGSNCDNCFASRNLRKCSVCRVAWYCGSACQREEWKLHQLECRAIAALTEDRKKMLTPTIRLMVRLVLRRKLQDDKMANLVQLILPSFELDLKEITHTFSKFACNAHTICDPELRPLGTGLYPVLSIINHSCVPNAVLIFEGQTAYVRALQPISKNEEDSEEDALLEGYRCNDQKCDGFLLPNAVDNSEVGSMYKTIEELERKLYHPLSITLLHTRETLLKIYMELQDWQTALMYCRLTIPVYERIYPPFHPMIGLQFYTCGKLEWLLEYTEDALMSLTRAADILRITHGTKSEFMKELLGKLEEVRAEASFRLSAGDEQ
;
A
#
# COMPACT_ATOMS: atom_id res chain seq x y z
N MET A 1 -26.72 23.32 -14.62
CA MET A 1 -26.07 22.17 -13.95
C MET A 1 -24.96 22.74 -13.09
N ALA A 2 -24.85 22.32 -11.83
CA ALA A 2 -23.74 22.73 -10.98
C ALA A 2 -22.41 22.39 -11.68
N SER A 3 -21.44 23.30 -11.64
CA SER A 3 -20.09 23.03 -12.14
C SER A 3 -19.55 21.78 -11.46
N TRP A 4 -18.75 20.95 -12.13
CA TRP A 4 -18.12 19.79 -11.48
C TRP A 4 -17.27 20.20 -10.27
N GLU A 5 -16.78 21.45 -10.24
CA GLU A 5 -16.09 22.04 -9.08
C GLU A 5 -17.00 22.19 -7.87
N GLU A 6 -18.25 22.60 -8.08
CA GLU A 6 -19.27 22.68 -7.02
C GLU A 6 -19.60 21.28 -6.51
N GLN A 7 -19.73 20.30 -7.41
CA GLN A 7 -20.00 18.91 -7.01
C GLN A 7 -18.86 18.29 -6.20
N LEU A 8 -17.60 18.56 -6.57
CA LEU A 8 -16.43 18.12 -5.79
C LEU A 8 -16.41 18.81 -4.42
N ARG A 9 -16.67 20.11 -4.36
CA ARG A 9 -16.75 20.85 -3.08
C ARG A 9 -17.84 20.29 -2.18
N ASP A 10 -19.02 20.01 -2.73
CA ASP A 10 -20.14 19.42 -1.97
C ASP A 10 -19.81 18.01 -1.45
N GLU A 11 -19.17 17.17 -2.27
CA GLU A 11 -18.76 15.82 -1.85
C GLU A 11 -17.70 15.87 -0.74
N LEU A 12 -16.74 16.78 -0.84
CA LEU A 12 -15.69 16.96 0.17
C LEU A 12 -16.24 17.58 1.45
N ALA A 13 -17.15 18.55 1.35
CA ALA A 13 -17.79 19.17 2.49
C ALA A 13 -18.58 18.15 3.33
N GLY A 14 -19.24 17.18 2.68
CA GLY A 14 -19.89 16.04 3.36
C GLY A 14 -18.92 15.08 4.06
N ARG A 15 -17.61 15.25 3.90
CA ARG A 15 -16.54 14.45 4.50
C ARG A 15 -15.61 15.28 5.40
N ASP A 16 -16.00 16.49 5.77
CA ASP A 16 -15.18 17.45 6.52
C ASP A 16 -13.83 17.78 5.84
N LEU A 17 -13.84 17.85 4.52
CA LEU A 17 -12.67 18.17 3.69
C LEU A 17 -12.97 19.33 2.75
N ALA A 18 -11.91 20.00 2.31
CA ALA A 18 -11.98 21.07 1.32
C ALA A 18 -10.91 20.89 0.25
N VAL A 19 -11.15 21.44 -0.94
CA VAL A 19 -10.15 21.51 -2.01
C VAL A 19 -9.82 22.97 -2.30
N ALA A 20 -8.53 23.28 -2.38
CA ALA A 20 -8.05 24.61 -2.75
C ALA A 20 -6.78 24.53 -3.61
N SER A 21 -6.39 25.63 -4.24
CA SER A 21 -5.14 25.71 -5.00
C SER A 21 -3.97 25.99 -4.06
N VAL A 22 -2.90 25.22 -4.17
CA VAL A 22 -1.65 25.36 -3.43
C VAL A 22 -0.58 25.90 -4.37
N PRO A 23 0.05 27.06 -4.06
CA PRO A 23 1.12 27.62 -4.87
C PRO A 23 2.24 26.58 -5.16
N GLY A 24 2.55 26.38 -6.45
CA GLY A 24 3.58 25.43 -6.88
C GLY A 24 3.23 23.93 -6.76
N LYS A 25 2.13 23.55 -6.08
CA LYS A 25 1.69 22.15 -5.91
C LYS A 25 0.37 21.84 -6.64
N GLY A 26 -0.29 22.82 -7.25
CA GLY A 26 -1.54 22.59 -7.99
C GLY A 26 -2.75 22.58 -7.04
N ARG A 27 -3.55 21.52 -7.03
CA ARG A 27 -4.68 21.40 -6.08
C ARG A 27 -4.21 20.67 -4.82
N GLY A 28 -4.75 21.04 -3.67
CA GLY A 28 -4.51 20.35 -2.40
C GLY A 28 -5.84 20.03 -1.71
N LEU A 29 -5.80 18.96 -0.91
CA LEU A 29 -6.90 18.55 -0.05
C LEU A 29 -6.62 19.05 1.36
N PHE A 30 -7.58 19.73 1.97
CA PHE A 30 -7.46 20.37 3.28
C PHE A 30 -8.48 19.81 4.26
N ALA A 31 -8.09 19.74 5.53
CA ALA A 31 -8.98 19.40 6.62
C ALA A 31 -9.96 20.56 6.91
N ALA A 32 -11.27 20.30 6.85
CA ALA A 32 -12.30 21.28 7.23
C ALA A 32 -12.70 21.18 8.71
N ARG A 33 -12.10 20.23 9.44
CA ARG A 33 -12.16 20.06 10.89
C ARG A 33 -10.83 19.53 11.41
N SER A 34 -10.64 19.52 12.72
CA SER A 34 -9.46 18.88 13.31
C SER A 34 -9.58 17.35 13.34
N PHE A 35 -8.46 16.65 13.15
CA PHE A 35 -8.32 15.19 13.25
C PHE A 35 -7.29 14.80 14.29
N PHE A 36 -7.56 13.71 15.02
CA PHE A 36 -6.61 13.13 15.99
C PHE A 36 -5.74 12.04 15.36
N PRO A 37 -4.53 11.76 15.89
CA PRO A 37 -3.70 10.65 15.41
C PRO A 37 -4.46 9.32 15.37
N GLY A 38 -4.40 8.63 14.23
CA GLY A 38 -5.04 7.35 13.94
C GLY A 38 -6.48 7.44 13.42
N GLU A 39 -7.08 8.64 13.47
CA GLU A 39 -8.42 8.88 12.94
C GLU A 39 -8.46 8.74 11.42
N VAL A 40 -9.53 8.15 10.88
CA VAL A 40 -9.74 8.06 9.43
C VAL A 40 -10.15 9.44 8.91
N VAL A 41 -9.29 10.04 8.08
CA VAL A 41 -9.55 11.29 7.39
C VAL A 41 -10.51 11.07 6.22
N ILE A 42 -10.25 10.05 5.40
CA ILE A 42 -11.11 9.67 4.29
C ILE A 42 -10.92 8.19 3.95
N SER A 43 -12.00 7.54 3.54
CA SER A 43 -11.95 6.25 2.87
C SER A 43 -12.59 6.30 1.48
N GLN A 44 -12.06 5.48 0.55
CA GLN A 44 -12.54 5.42 -0.82
C GLN A 44 -12.35 4.02 -1.41
N GLU A 45 -13.42 3.47 -1.99
CA GLU A 45 -13.36 2.32 -2.90
C GLU A 45 -12.72 2.72 -4.25
N PRO A 46 -12.02 1.81 -4.93
CA PRO A 46 -11.42 2.16 -6.22
C PRO A 46 -12.49 2.44 -7.25
N TYR A 47 -12.32 3.54 -7.98
CA TYR A 47 -13.10 3.77 -9.19
C TYR A 47 -12.77 2.72 -10.25
N ALA A 48 -11.54 2.27 -10.36
CA ALA A 48 -11.19 1.08 -11.13
C ALA A 48 -9.94 0.46 -10.51
N SER A 49 -9.81 -0.87 -10.61
CA SER A 49 -8.68 -1.59 -10.05
C SER A 49 -8.34 -2.82 -10.88
N THR A 50 -7.09 -3.26 -10.79
CA THR A 50 -6.58 -4.50 -11.40
C THR A 50 -5.54 -5.13 -10.50
N PRO A 51 -5.57 -6.45 -10.29
CA PRO A 51 -4.52 -7.14 -9.54
C PRO A 51 -3.20 -7.11 -10.32
N ASN A 52 -2.10 -7.25 -9.57
CA ASN A 52 -0.80 -7.53 -10.15
C ASN A 52 -0.76 -8.97 -10.68
N LYS A 53 0.01 -9.20 -11.75
CA LYS A 53 0.40 -10.55 -12.15
C LYS A 53 1.69 -10.88 -11.42
N ILE A 54 1.66 -11.83 -10.49
CA ILE A 54 2.84 -12.25 -9.74
C ILE A 54 3.54 -13.36 -10.54
N SER A 55 4.87 -13.41 -10.50
CA SER A 55 5.69 -14.44 -11.16
C SER A 55 5.37 -15.86 -10.69
N VAL A 56 4.83 -16.02 -9.48
CA VAL A 56 4.55 -17.32 -8.82
C VAL A 56 3.04 -17.64 -8.75
N GLY A 57 2.17 -16.80 -9.31
CA GLY A 57 0.71 -17.02 -9.25
C GLY A 57 -0.12 -15.85 -9.77
N SER A 58 -1.44 -15.98 -9.70
CA SER A 58 -2.35 -14.84 -9.96
C SER A 58 -3.05 -14.45 -8.67
N ASN A 59 -3.72 -13.30 -8.67
CA ASN A 59 -4.68 -12.91 -7.65
C ASN A 59 -6.09 -12.94 -8.25
N CYS A 60 -7.10 -12.96 -7.40
CA CYS A 60 -8.48 -12.80 -7.84
C CYS A 60 -8.68 -11.42 -8.45
N ASP A 61 -9.24 -11.34 -9.65
CA ASP A 61 -9.52 -10.11 -10.39
C ASP A 61 -10.57 -9.19 -9.73
N ASN A 62 -11.34 -9.74 -8.79
CA ASN A 62 -12.29 -8.99 -7.96
C ASN A 62 -11.67 -8.64 -6.60
N CYS A 63 -11.33 -9.60 -5.73
CA CYS A 63 -10.95 -9.31 -4.33
C CYS A 63 -9.45 -9.35 -4.03
N PHE A 64 -8.61 -9.60 -5.03
CA PHE A 64 -7.14 -9.66 -4.95
C PHE A 64 -6.56 -10.79 -4.06
N ALA A 65 -7.39 -11.68 -3.51
CA ALA A 65 -6.91 -12.86 -2.80
C ALA A 65 -6.15 -13.83 -3.73
N SER A 66 -5.09 -14.47 -3.23
CA SER A 66 -4.26 -15.43 -3.98
C SER A 66 -4.67 -16.90 -3.81
N ARG A 67 -5.79 -17.17 -3.14
CA ARG A 67 -6.25 -18.54 -2.77
C ARG A 67 -7.42 -19.03 -3.63
N ASN A 68 -7.47 -20.35 -3.87
CA ASN A 68 -8.58 -21.07 -4.52
C ASN A 68 -8.98 -20.53 -5.90
N LEU A 69 -7.99 -20.15 -6.71
CA LEU A 69 -8.22 -19.42 -7.96
C LEU A 69 -8.63 -20.31 -9.14
N ARG A 70 -9.60 -19.82 -9.91
CA ARG A 70 -10.09 -20.43 -11.14
C ARG A 70 -10.04 -19.43 -12.29
N LYS A 71 -9.49 -19.84 -13.43
CA LYS A 71 -9.45 -19.02 -14.65
C LYS A 71 -10.83 -18.88 -15.26
N CYS A 72 -11.12 -17.70 -15.79
CA CYS A 72 -12.24 -17.51 -16.72
C CYS A 72 -12.07 -18.44 -17.92
N SER A 73 -13.10 -19.26 -18.19
CA SER A 73 -13.07 -20.27 -19.26
C SER A 73 -12.99 -19.66 -20.67
N VAL A 74 -13.43 -18.41 -20.82
CA VAL A 74 -13.51 -17.71 -22.11
C VAL A 74 -12.20 -16.99 -22.44
N CYS A 75 -11.81 -15.99 -21.65
CA CYS A 75 -10.61 -15.19 -21.95
C CYS A 75 -9.29 -15.86 -21.54
N ARG A 76 -9.34 -16.76 -20.55
CA ARG A 76 -8.17 -17.41 -19.90
C ARG A 76 -7.14 -16.46 -19.27
N VAL A 77 -7.52 -15.20 -19.05
CA VAL A 77 -6.66 -14.16 -18.44
C VAL A 77 -7.10 -13.81 -17.02
N ALA A 78 -8.40 -13.61 -16.78
CA ALA A 78 -8.92 -13.27 -15.46
C ALA A 78 -9.05 -14.51 -14.55
N TRP A 79 -8.84 -14.33 -13.26
CA TRP A 79 -8.89 -15.36 -12.22
C TRP A 79 -9.84 -14.97 -11.10
N TYR A 80 -10.53 -15.96 -10.52
CA TYR A 80 -11.48 -15.72 -9.43
C TYR A 80 -11.35 -16.77 -8.34
N CYS A 81 -11.42 -16.37 -7.07
CA CYS A 81 -11.40 -17.31 -5.94
C CYS A 81 -12.73 -18.08 -5.77
N GLY A 82 -13.78 -17.67 -6.49
CA GLY A 82 -15.09 -18.30 -6.45
C GLY A 82 -16.14 -17.60 -7.31
N SER A 83 -17.32 -18.20 -7.43
CA SER A 83 -18.43 -17.71 -8.26
C SER A 83 -19.02 -16.38 -7.76
N ALA A 84 -18.91 -16.07 -6.47
CA ALA A 84 -19.31 -14.77 -5.92
C ALA A 84 -18.48 -13.63 -6.53
N CYS A 85 -17.15 -13.71 -6.43
CA CYS A 85 -16.23 -12.74 -7.01
C CYS A 85 -16.37 -12.64 -8.54
N GLN A 86 -16.57 -13.77 -9.23
CA GLN A 86 -16.80 -13.76 -10.67
C GLN A 86 -18.07 -13.00 -11.05
N ARG A 87 -19.18 -13.22 -10.33
CA ARG A 87 -20.47 -12.56 -10.61
C ARG A 87 -20.43 -11.07 -10.34
N GLU A 88 -19.75 -10.66 -9.28
CA GLU A 88 -19.61 -9.25 -8.91
C GLU A 88 -18.84 -8.46 -9.98
N GLU A 89 -17.70 -8.99 -10.43
CA GLU A 89 -16.90 -8.35 -11.48
C GLU A 89 -17.52 -8.50 -12.89
N TRP A 90 -18.43 -9.48 -13.09
CA TRP A 90 -18.94 -9.84 -14.41
C TRP A 90 -19.52 -8.67 -15.19
N LYS A 91 -20.13 -7.69 -14.50
CA LYS A 91 -20.67 -6.46 -15.11
C LYS A 91 -19.63 -5.75 -15.99
N LEU A 92 -18.40 -5.67 -15.50
CA LEU A 92 -17.26 -5.06 -16.17
C LEU A 92 -16.50 -6.08 -17.01
N HIS A 93 -16.18 -7.24 -16.43
CA HIS A 93 -15.38 -8.27 -17.10
C HIS A 93 -16.00 -8.71 -18.41
N GLN A 94 -17.33 -8.89 -18.50
CA GLN A 94 -17.99 -9.37 -19.71
C GLN A 94 -17.70 -8.48 -20.95
N LEU A 95 -17.50 -7.18 -20.72
CA LEU A 95 -17.23 -6.21 -21.77
C LEU A 95 -15.78 -6.33 -22.29
N GLU A 96 -14.80 -6.59 -21.41
CA GLU A 96 -13.41 -6.84 -21.82
C GLU A 96 -13.16 -8.30 -22.22
N CYS A 97 -13.96 -9.25 -21.74
CA CYS A 97 -13.71 -10.68 -21.84
C CYS A 97 -13.60 -11.14 -23.30
N ARG A 98 -14.55 -10.72 -24.15
CA ARG A 98 -14.54 -11.05 -25.58
C ARG A 98 -13.33 -10.44 -26.30
N ALA A 99 -13.00 -9.19 -25.98
CA ALA A 99 -11.86 -8.50 -26.57
C ALA A 99 -10.54 -9.19 -26.18
N ILE A 100 -10.38 -9.56 -24.92
CA ILE A 100 -9.20 -10.31 -24.43
C ILE A 100 -9.15 -11.72 -25.05
N ALA A 101 -10.30 -12.40 -25.17
CA ALA A 101 -10.37 -13.73 -25.76
C ALA A 101 -9.93 -13.75 -27.24
N ALA A 102 -10.19 -12.67 -27.98
CA ALA A 102 -9.80 -12.52 -29.38
C ALA A 102 -8.30 -12.23 -29.58
N LEU A 103 -7.54 -11.94 -28.51
CA LEU A 103 -6.09 -11.72 -28.60
C LEU A 103 -5.33 -13.03 -28.79
N THR A 104 -4.20 -12.96 -29.49
CA THR A 104 -3.21 -14.04 -29.52
C THR A 104 -2.57 -14.21 -28.13
N GLU A 105 -2.03 -15.40 -27.85
CA GLU A 105 -1.37 -15.66 -26.55
C GLU A 105 -0.21 -14.69 -26.28
N ASP A 106 0.56 -14.32 -27.29
CA ASP A 106 1.63 -13.33 -27.11
C ASP A 106 1.10 -11.93 -26.77
N ARG A 107 -0.02 -11.51 -27.38
CA ARG A 107 -0.67 -10.25 -27.00
C ARG A 107 -1.28 -10.29 -25.60
N LYS A 108 -1.76 -11.46 -25.14
CA LYS A 108 -2.24 -11.63 -23.75
C LYS A 108 -1.10 -11.48 -22.74
N LYS A 109 0.12 -11.91 -23.07
CA LYS A 109 1.32 -11.72 -22.23
C LYS A 109 1.67 -10.23 -22.09
N MET A 110 1.45 -9.43 -23.14
CA MET A 110 1.69 -7.98 -23.12
C MET A 110 0.64 -7.18 -22.33
N LEU A 111 -0.45 -7.79 -21.87
CA LEU A 111 -1.45 -7.11 -21.02
C LEU A 111 -0.88 -6.90 -19.61
N THR A 112 -0.31 -5.71 -19.39
CA THR A 112 0.12 -5.23 -18.07
C THR A 112 -1.09 -4.83 -17.22
N PRO A 113 -0.96 -4.79 -15.87
CA PRO A 113 -2.00 -4.25 -14.99
C PRO A 113 -2.45 -2.85 -15.42
N THR A 114 -1.51 -1.98 -15.79
CA THR A 114 -1.77 -0.63 -16.32
C THR A 114 -2.70 -0.64 -17.54
N ILE A 115 -2.39 -1.46 -18.57
CA ILE A 115 -3.22 -1.54 -19.78
C ILE A 115 -4.62 -2.04 -19.43
N ARG A 116 -4.72 -3.09 -18.60
CA ARG A 116 -6.01 -3.62 -18.16
C ARG A 116 -6.82 -2.59 -17.38
N LEU A 117 -6.17 -1.81 -16.52
CA LEU A 117 -6.83 -0.79 -15.72
C LEU A 117 -7.36 0.35 -16.59
N MET A 118 -6.61 0.78 -17.61
CA MET A 118 -7.11 1.74 -18.59
C MET A 118 -8.36 1.23 -19.32
N VAL A 119 -8.36 -0.03 -19.75
CA VAL A 119 -9.54 -0.64 -20.40
C VAL A 119 -10.73 -0.67 -19.43
N ARG A 120 -10.52 -1.16 -18.20
CA ARG A 120 -11.56 -1.19 -17.15
C ARG A 120 -12.13 0.19 -16.86
N LEU A 121 -11.30 1.23 -16.84
CA LEU A 121 -11.72 2.60 -16.64
C LEU A 121 -12.66 3.09 -17.75
N VAL A 122 -12.29 2.87 -19.02
CA VAL A 122 -13.11 3.25 -20.19
C VAL A 122 -14.45 2.52 -20.16
N LEU A 123 -14.43 1.22 -19.86
CA LEU A 123 -15.63 0.41 -19.77
C LEU A 123 -16.53 0.86 -18.62
N ARG A 124 -15.97 1.16 -17.45
CA ARG A 124 -16.75 1.64 -16.30
C ARG A 124 -17.38 3.00 -16.56
N ARG A 125 -16.69 3.91 -17.26
CA ARG A 125 -17.26 5.19 -17.72
C ARG A 125 -18.43 4.99 -18.69
N LYS A 126 -18.33 4.05 -19.63
CA LYS A 126 -19.46 3.73 -20.54
C LYS A 126 -20.66 3.11 -19.82
N LEU A 127 -20.43 2.49 -18.66
CA LEU A 127 -21.46 1.85 -17.84
C LEU A 127 -22.13 2.81 -16.85
N GLN A 128 -21.62 4.04 -16.66
CA GLN A 128 -22.03 4.93 -15.56
C GLN A 128 -22.25 6.38 -16.00
N ASP A 129 -23.40 6.94 -15.59
CA ASP A 129 -23.75 8.38 -15.58
C ASP A 129 -23.65 8.92 -14.12
N ASP A 130 -22.59 8.54 -13.42
CA ASP A 130 -22.50 8.57 -11.95
C ASP A 130 -21.61 9.73 -11.43
N LYS A 131 -21.81 10.21 -10.19
CA LYS A 131 -21.06 11.37 -9.63
C LYS A 131 -19.53 11.23 -9.71
N MET A 132 -19.02 10.01 -9.53
CA MET A 132 -17.59 9.69 -9.64
C MET A 132 -17.05 9.82 -11.07
N ALA A 133 -17.89 9.71 -12.11
CA ALA A 133 -17.47 9.91 -13.49
C ALA A 133 -17.01 11.35 -13.73
N ASN A 134 -17.63 12.33 -13.06
CA ASN A 134 -17.24 13.74 -13.12
C ASN A 134 -15.87 13.97 -12.46
N LEU A 135 -15.61 13.33 -11.31
CA LEU A 135 -14.28 13.38 -10.66
C LEU A 135 -13.21 12.68 -11.49
N VAL A 136 -13.55 11.60 -12.18
CA VAL A 136 -12.62 10.93 -13.09
C VAL A 136 -12.36 11.81 -14.31
N GLN A 137 -13.32 12.58 -14.80
CA GLN A 137 -13.10 13.56 -15.88
C GLN A 137 -12.12 14.66 -15.46
N LEU A 138 -12.05 15.01 -14.18
CA LEU A 138 -11.06 15.94 -13.65
C LEU A 138 -9.63 15.41 -13.76
N ILE A 139 -9.47 14.10 -13.55
CA ILE A 139 -8.17 13.43 -13.64
C ILE A 139 -7.90 13.02 -15.09
N LEU A 140 -8.92 12.70 -15.88
CA LEU A 140 -8.82 12.11 -17.22
C LEU A 140 -9.97 12.63 -18.14
N PRO A 141 -9.87 13.89 -18.62
CA PRO A 141 -10.96 14.62 -19.29
C PRO A 141 -11.33 14.09 -20.68
N SER A 142 -10.38 13.54 -21.44
CA SER A 142 -10.53 13.10 -22.83
C SER A 142 -10.02 11.66 -23.01
N PHE A 143 -10.77 10.86 -23.77
CA PHE A 143 -10.39 9.51 -24.22
C PHE A 143 -10.88 9.32 -25.65
N GLU A 144 -10.38 10.13 -26.57
CA GLU A 144 -10.42 9.76 -27.98
C GLU A 144 -9.27 8.76 -28.23
N LEU A 145 -9.49 7.76 -29.09
CA LEU A 145 -8.48 6.76 -29.45
C LEU A 145 -7.43 7.32 -30.42
N ASP A 146 -7.06 8.60 -30.26
CA ASP A 146 -5.89 9.16 -30.90
C ASP A 146 -4.65 8.86 -30.04
N LEU A 147 -3.51 8.60 -30.68
CA LEU A 147 -2.27 8.27 -29.99
C LEU A 147 -1.87 9.35 -28.99
N LYS A 148 -2.07 10.64 -29.33
CA LYS A 148 -1.75 11.76 -28.45
C LYS A 148 -2.60 11.76 -27.18
N GLU A 149 -3.89 11.48 -27.31
CA GLU A 149 -4.84 11.39 -26.19
C GLU A 149 -4.59 10.14 -25.33
N ILE A 150 -4.26 9.01 -25.95
CA ILE A 150 -3.84 7.79 -25.24
C ILE A 150 -2.57 8.06 -24.43
N THR A 151 -1.56 8.72 -25.00
CA THR A 151 -0.34 9.07 -24.28
C THR A 151 -0.62 10.04 -23.13
N HIS A 152 -1.42 11.08 -23.37
CA HIS A 152 -1.79 12.06 -22.34
C HIS A 152 -2.53 11.40 -21.16
N THR A 153 -3.48 10.53 -21.48
CA THR A 153 -4.20 9.71 -20.51
C THR A 153 -3.25 8.81 -19.74
N PHE A 154 -2.31 8.15 -20.42
CA PHE A 154 -1.35 7.26 -19.79
C PHE A 154 -0.48 8.03 -18.79
N SER A 155 -0.04 9.24 -19.13
CA SER A 155 0.71 10.10 -18.21
C SER A 155 -0.10 10.42 -16.95
N LYS A 156 -1.37 10.80 -17.09
CA LYS A 156 -2.23 11.07 -15.94
C LYS A 156 -2.50 9.81 -15.12
N PHE A 157 -2.68 8.67 -15.77
CA PHE A 157 -2.81 7.39 -15.09
C PHE A 157 -1.54 7.06 -14.28
N ALA A 158 -0.36 7.19 -14.90
CA ALA A 158 0.92 7.00 -14.24
C ALA A 158 1.11 7.93 -13.03
N CYS A 159 0.49 9.12 -13.05
CA CYS A 159 0.53 10.10 -11.95
C CYS A 159 -0.48 9.84 -10.82
N ASN A 160 -1.67 9.28 -11.11
CA ASN A 160 -2.80 9.22 -10.17
C ASN A 160 -3.20 7.79 -9.75
N ALA A 161 -2.63 6.78 -10.40
CA ALA A 161 -2.84 5.39 -9.99
C ALA A 161 -2.06 5.07 -8.72
N HIS A 162 -2.72 4.36 -7.80
CA HIS A 162 -2.17 3.94 -6.53
C HIS A 162 -1.89 2.44 -6.56
N THR A 163 -0.71 2.05 -6.05
CA THR A 163 -0.42 0.65 -5.77
C THR A 163 -1.24 0.23 -4.57
N ILE A 164 -2.14 -0.73 -4.77
CA ILE A 164 -2.94 -1.34 -3.70
C ILE A 164 -2.04 -2.37 -3.03
N CYS A 165 -1.86 -2.25 -1.71
CA CYS A 165 -1.04 -3.16 -0.94
C CYS A 165 -1.88 -3.95 0.06
N ASP A 166 -1.31 -5.03 0.59
CA ASP A 166 -1.84 -5.69 1.77
C ASP A 166 -1.43 -4.94 3.06
N PRO A 167 -1.86 -5.39 4.24
CA PRO A 167 -1.49 -4.76 5.52
C PRO A 167 0.00 -4.82 5.85
N GLU A 168 0.79 -5.66 5.18
CA GLU A 168 2.25 -5.71 5.32
C GLU A 168 2.95 -4.89 4.22
N LEU A 169 2.19 -4.03 3.51
CA LEU A 169 2.62 -3.18 2.41
C LEU A 169 3.14 -3.94 1.16
N ARG A 170 2.79 -5.22 1.01
CA ARG A 170 3.12 -5.99 -0.19
C ARG A 170 2.17 -5.63 -1.32
N PRO A 171 2.67 -5.37 -2.55
CA PRO A 171 1.85 -4.86 -3.64
C PRO A 171 0.91 -5.95 -4.21
N LEU A 172 -0.39 -5.75 -4.08
CA LEU A 172 -1.45 -6.65 -4.58
C LEU A 172 -1.97 -6.25 -5.96
N GLY A 173 -1.96 -4.97 -6.29
CA GLY A 173 -2.50 -4.47 -7.54
C GLY A 173 -2.34 -2.97 -7.72
N THR A 174 -3.10 -2.43 -8.66
CA THR A 174 -3.17 -0.99 -8.92
C THR A 174 -4.63 -0.57 -8.97
N GLY A 175 -4.94 0.63 -8.47
CA GLY A 175 -6.27 1.21 -8.53
C GLY A 175 -6.27 2.72 -8.69
N LEU A 176 -7.40 3.25 -9.17
CA LEU A 176 -7.64 4.69 -9.28
C LEU A 176 -8.59 5.14 -8.19
N TYR A 177 -8.14 6.11 -7.38
CA TYR A 177 -8.87 6.68 -6.25
C TYR A 177 -8.96 8.19 -6.46
N PRO A 178 -10.02 8.69 -7.12
CA PRO A 178 -10.04 10.05 -7.63
C PRO A 178 -9.88 11.14 -6.57
N VAL A 179 -10.49 10.96 -5.40
CA VAL A 179 -10.41 11.96 -4.33
C VAL A 179 -9.04 11.90 -3.64
N LEU A 180 -8.52 10.69 -3.42
CA LEU A 180 -7.19 10.50 -2.81
C LEU A 180 -6.06 11.03 -3.71
N SER A 181 -6.28 11.04 -5.02
CA SER A 181 -5.31 11.59 -5.99
C SER A 181 -5.14 13.11 -5.91
N ILE A 182 -5.97 13.82 -5.11
CA ILE A 182 -5.85 15.26 -4.84
C ILE A 182 -4.87 15.54 -3.69
N ILE A 183 -4.56 14.53 -2.87
CA ILE A 183 -3.62 14.67 -1.75
C ILE A 183 -2.22 14.92 -2.31
N ASN A 184 -1.64 16.05 -1.93
CA ASN A 184 -0.28 16.41 -2.35
C ASN A 184 0.75 15.55 -1.63
N HIS A 185 2.01 15.62 -2.05
CA HIS A 185 3.07 14.87 -1.40
C HIS A 185 3.89 15.68 -0.41
N SER A 186 4.38 14.99 0.61
CA SER A 186 5.49 15.42 1.46
C SER A 186 6.35 14.24 1.89
N CYS A 187 7.66 14.50 2.03
CA CYS A 187 8.59 13.53 2.60
C CYS A 187 8.39 13.34 4.11
N VAL A 188 7.67 14.27 4.76
CA VAL A 188 7.30 14.20 6.18
C VAL A 188 5.77 14.35 6.28
N PRO A 189 5.00 13.33 5.87
CA PRO A 189 3.56 13.45 5.73
C PRO A 189 2.87 13.51 7.09
N ASN A 190 1.74 14.24 7.15
CA ASN A 190 0.85 14.26 8.31
C ASN A 190 -0.23 13.17 8.25
N ALA A 191 -0.32 12.42 7.15
CA ALA A 191 -1.29 11.35 6.95
C ALA A 191 -0.68 10.06 6.36
N VAL A 192 -1.42 8.97 6.62
CA VAL A 192 -1.42 7.51 6.41
C VAL A 192 -2.26 6.84 5.32
N LEU A 193 -1.79 6.42 4.14
CA LEU A 193 -2.56 5.60 3.20
C LEU A 193 -2.32 4.12 3.46
N ILE A 194 -3.35 3.42 3.92
CA ILE A 194 -3.39 1.96 4.09
C ILE A 194 -4.59 1.40 3.32
N PHE A 195 -4.52 0.14 2.91
CA PHE A 195 -5.61 -0.55 2.23
C PHE A 195 -6.15 -1.68 3.09
N GLU A 196 -7.47 -1.83 3.14
CA GLU A 196 -8.13 -3.06 3.61
C GLU A 196 -8.84 -3.70 2.41
N GLY A 197 -8.25 -4.76 1.88
CA GLY A 197 -8.67 -5.30 0.59
C GLY A 197 -8.37 -4.30 -0.53
N GLN A 198 -9.43 -3.72 -1.10
CA GLN A 198 -9.31 -2.65 -2.12
C GLN A 198 -9.69 -1.28 -1.58
N THR A 199 -10.32 -1.21 -0.42
CA THR A 199 -10.73 0.08 0.13
C THR A 199 -9.49 0.81 0.64
N ALA A 200 -9.27 2.02 0.15
CA ALA A 200 -8.21 2.89 0.62
C ALA A 200 -8.67 3.67 1.86
N TYR A 201 -7.80 3.78 2.86
CA TYR A 201 -8.01 4.56 4.07
C TYR A 201 -6.85 5.52 4.25
N VAL A 202 -7.15 6.81 4.36
CA VAL A 202 -6.20 7.83 4.80
C VAL A 202 -6.42 8.10 6.28
N ARG A 203 -5.38 7.96 7.10
CA ARG A 203 -5.42 8.21 8.55
C ARG A 203 -4.47 9.32 8.95
N ALA A 204 -4.81 10.10 9.97
CA ALA A 204 -3.88 11.10 10.48
C ALA A 204 -2.71 10.43 11.24
N LEU A 205 -1.47 10.84 10.98
CA LEU A 205 -0.28 10.38 11.73
C LEU A 205 0.00 11.24 12.96
N GLN A 206 -0.44 12.48 12.91
CA GLN A 206 -0.31 13.51 13.93
C GLN A 206 -1.60 14.34 13.98
N PRO A 207 -1.81 15.21 14.98
CA PRO A 207 -2.95 16.13 14.96
C PRO A 207 -2.95 16.97 13.68
N ILE A 208 -4.10 17.04 13.01
CA ILE A 208 -4.30 17.88 11.82
C ILE A 208 -5.32 18.93 12.20
N SER A 209 -4.98 20.22 12.06
CA SER A 209 -5.87 21.31 12.41
C SER A 209 -6.88 21.57 11.29
N LYS A 210 -8.04 22.13 11.65
CA LYS A 210 -8.95 22.72 10.66
C LYS A 210 -8.23 23.84 9.89
N ASN A 211 -8.51 23.95 8.59
CA ASN A 211 -8.03 25.07 7.79
C ASN A 211 -8.64 26.40 8.29
N GLU A 212 -7.81 27.23 8.92
CA GLU A 212 -8.07 28.63 9.28
C GLU A 212 -7.07 29.51 8.50
N GLU A 213 -7.45 30.74 8.14
CA GLU A 213 -6.73 31.62 7.20
C GLU A 213 -5.23 31.86 7.55
N ASP A 214 -4.80 31.56 8.78
CA ASP A 214 -3.43 31.73 9.29
C ASP A 214 -2.62 30.42 9.43
N SER A 215 -3.16 29.24 9.11
CA SER A 215 -2.49 27.93 9.32
C SER A 215 -2.70 26.92 8.18
N GLU A 216 -2.61 27.37 6.92
CA GLU A 216 -2.88 26.54 5.74
C GLU A 216 -1.95 25.32 5.60
N GLU A 217 -0.69 25.41 6.07
CA GLU A 217 0.27 24.29 5.99
C GLU A 217 -0.13 23.12 6.91
N ASP A 218 -0.66 23.40 8.11
CA ASP A 218 -1.03 22.36 9.09
C ASP A 218 -2.30 21.59 8.70
N ALA A 219 -3.18 22.23 7.90
CA ALA A 219 -4.42 21.65 7.43
C ALA A 219 -4.29 20.91 6.08
N LEU A 220 -3.20 21.13 5.35
CA LEU A 220 -2.94 20.48 4.06
C LEU A 220 -2.63 19.00 4.29
N LEU A 221 -3.40 18.12 3.64
CA LEU A 221 -3.10 16.68 3.63
C LEU A 221 -1.92 16.41 2.70
N GLU A 222 -0.87 15.84 3.26
CA GLU A 222 0.33 15.45 2.52
C GLU A 222 0.57 13.93 2.62
N GLY A 223 0.84 13.29 1.49
CA GLY A 223 0.91 11.83 1.30
C GLY A 223 2.11 11.35 0.44
N TYR A 224 1.99 10.16 -0.14
CA TYR A 224 3.08 9.19 -0.40
C TYR A 224 3.95 9.36 -1.64
N ARG A 225 3.71 10.36 -2.50
CA ARG A 225 4.27 10.33 -3.86
C ARG A 225 5.22 11.48 -4.18
N CYS A 226 6.52 11.22 -4.04
CA CYS A 226 7.53 12.23 -4.31
C CYS A 226 7.57 12.70 -5.76
N ASN A 227 7.67 14.02 -5.94
CA ASN A 227 7.88 14.66 -7.24
C ASN A 227 9.39 14.78 -7.58
N ASP A 228 10.27 14.39 -6.66
CA ASP A 228 11.71 14.31 -6.93
C ASP A 228 11.98 13.08 -7.80
N GLN A 229 12.56 13.31 -8.98
CA GLN A 229 12.98 12.26 -9.90
C GLN A 229 14.12 11.38 -9.35
N LYS A 230 14.71 11.77 -8.21
CA LYS A 230 15.68 10.96 -7.44
C LYS A 230 15.04 10.17 -6.31
N CYS A 231 13.78 10.42 -5.98
CA CYS A 231 13.05 9.64 -4.99
C CYS A 231 12.41 8.48 -5.73
N ASP A 232 13.09 7.33 -5.73
CA ASP A 232 12.68 6.16 -6.48
C ASP A 232 11.36 5.53 -5.98
N GLY A 233 10.81 6.02 -4.85
CA GLY A 233 9.72 5.36 -4.15
C GLY A 233 10.13 3.95 -3.71
N PHE A 234 9.46 3.42 -2.69
CA PHE A 234 9.75 2.06 -2.22
C PHE A 234 9.20 1.02 -3.21
N LEU A 235 9.92 0.80 -4.30
CA LEU A 235 9.82 -0.44 -5.07
C LEU A 235 10.66 -1.48 -4.34
N LEU A 236 9.99 -2.31 -3.55
CA LEU A 236 10.58 -3.55 -3.06
C LEU A 236 11.13 -4.29 -4.29
N PRO A 237 12.41 -4.68 -4.31
CA PRO A 237 12.96 -5.47 -5.39
C PRO A 237 12.13 -6.74 -5.59
N ASN A 238 11.85 -7.08 -6.84
CA ASN A 238 11.19 -8.33 -7.21
C ASN A 238 11.92 -9.52 -6.59
N ALA A 239 11.16 -10.52 -6.11
CA ALA A 239 11.69 -11.79 -5.64
C ALA A 239 12.63 -12.39 -6.68
N VAL A 240 13.89 -12.58 -6.31
CA VAL A 240 14.90 -13.29 -7.10
C VAL A 240 15.09 -14.67 -6.46
N ASP A 241 15.02 -15.71 -7.27
CA ASP A 241 15.12 -17.09 -6.83
C ASP A 241 16.56 -17.48 -6.41
N ASN A 242 16.62 -18.38 -5.43
CA ASN A 242 17.74 -19.25 -5.00
C ASN A 242 18.93 -18.71 -4.17
N SER A 243 19.46 -19.65 -3.38
CA SER A 243 20.55 -19.57 -2.39
C SER A 243 21.86 -18.96 -2.91
N GLU A 244 22.12 -19.01 -4.21
CA GLU A 244 23.29 -18.37 -4.85
C GLU A 244 23.25 -16.84 -4.65
N VAL A 245 22.05 -16.24 -4.71
CA VAL A 245 21.84 -14.79 -4.53
C VAL A 245 22.20 -14.36 -3.11
N GLY A 246 21.88 -15.18 -2.10
CA GLY A 246 22.21 -14.89 -0.70
C GLY A 246 23.71 -14.73 -0.47
N SER A 247 24.53 -15.57 -1.11
CA SER A 247 25.99 -15.47 -1.02
C SER A 247 26.52 -14.16 -1.60
N MET A 248 25.99 -13.73 -2.75
CA MET A 248 26.37 -12.47 -3.40
C MET A 248 26.01 -11.26 -2.54
N TYR A 249 24.78 -11.20 -2.03
CA TYR A 249 24.34 -10.09 -1.18
C TYR A 249 25.10 -10.04 0.14
N LYS A 250 25.52 -11.19 0.68
CA LYS A 250 26.36 -11.23 1.88
C LYS A 250 27.75 -10.62 1.59
N THR A 251 28.36 -10.96 0.46
CA THR A 251 29.62 -10.31 0.04
C THR A 251 29.44 -8.82 -0.18
N ILE A 252 28.30 -8.39 -0.76
CA ILE A 252 27.97 -6.96 -0.91
C ILE A 252 27.86 -6.29 0.47
N GLU A 253 27.14 -6.85 1.44
CA GLU A 253 27.02 -6.30 2.80
C GLU A 253 28.38 -6.13 3.47
N GLU A 254 29.27 -7.12 3.33
CA GLU A 254 30.62 -7.08 3.91
C GLU A 254 31.49 -5.97 3.31
N LEU A 255 31.31 -5.67 2.02
CA LEU A 255 31.98 -4.56 1.34
C LEU A 255 31.35 -3.21 1.75
N GLU A 256 30.02 -3.13 1.75
CA GLU A 256 29.27 -1.94 2.15
C GLU A 256 29.58 -1.53 3.59
N ARG A 257 29.72 -2.49 4.51
CA ARG A 257 30.08 -2.23 5.91
C ARG A 257 31.47 -1.60 6.08
N LYS A 258 32.37 -1.77 5.10
CA LYS A 258 33.69 -1.12 5.09
C LYS A 258 33.65 0.30 4.50
N LEU A 259 32.65 0.60 3.68
CA LEU A 259 32.56 1.84 2.91
C LEU A 259 31.54 2.84 3.49
N TYR A 260 30.44 2.32 4.06
CA TYR A 260 29.31 3.11 4.50
C TYR A 260 29.17 3.10 6.03
N HIS A 261 28.58 4.18 6.55
CA HIS A 261 28.17 4.24 7.95
C HIS A 261 27.13 3.14 8.26
N PRO A 262 27.10 2.55 9.49
CA PRO A 262 26.14 1.52 9.86
C PRO A 262 24.66 1.89 9.69
N LEU A 263 24.34 3.19 9.65
CA LEU A 263 23.00 3.75 9.42
C LEU A 263 22.76 4.22 7.97
N SER A 264 23.55 3.72 7.01
CA SER A 264 23.37 4.05 5.59
C SER A 264 22.12 3.38 5.01
N ILE A 265 21.39 4.12 4.17
CA ILE A 265 20.21 3.60 3.44
C ILE A 265 20.63 2.50 2.45
N THR A 266 21.81 2.63 1.83
CA THR A 266 22.32 1.59 0.92
C THR A 266 22.51 0.27 1.65
N LEU A 267 23.15 0.32 2.82
CA LEU A 267 23.36 -0.86 3.67
C LEU A 267 22.03 -1.43 4.21
N LEU A 268 21.07 -0.55 4.53
CA LEU A 268 19.72 -0.95 4.91
C LEU A 268 19.06 -1.79 3.79
N HIS A 269 19.03 -1.31 2.55
CA HIS A 269 18.41 -2.05 1.43
C HIS A 269 19.04 -3.43 1.19
N THR A 270 20.37 -3.53 1.30
CA THR A 270 21.09 -4.81 1.22
C THR A 270 20.66 -5.76 2.34
N ARG A 271 20.58 -5.26 3.58
CA ARG A 271 20.15 -6.04 4.75
C ARG A 271 18.68 -6.47 4.69
N GLU A 272 17.80 -5.64 4.15
CA GLU A 272 16.40 -6.01 3.92
C GLU A 272 16.26 -7.13 2.87
N THR A 273 17.07 -7.06 1.82
CA THR A 273 17.12 -8.12 0.81
C THR A 273 17.61 -9.42 1.43
N LEU A 274 18.68 -9.37 2.23
CA LEU A 274 19.18 -10.53 2.96
C LEU A 274 18.15 -11.10 3.94
N LEU A 275 17.46 -10.24 4.70
CA LEU A 275 16.37 -10.66 5.59
C LEU A 275 15.32 -11.49 4.83
N LYS A 276 14.86 -11.02 3.66
CA LYS A 276 13.89 -11.75 2.83
C LYS A 276 14.42 -13.10 2.35
N ILE A 277 15.66 -13.11 1.83
CA ILE A 277 16.31 -14.35 1.38
C ILE A 277 16.40 -15.37 2.51
N TYR A 278 16.84 -14.96 3.71
CA TYR A 278 16.96 -15.88 4.85
C TYR A 278 15.60 -16.34 5.39
N MET A 279 14.55 -15.51 5.31
CA MET A 279 13.18 -15.96 5.61
C MET A 279 12.70 -17.03 4.61
N GLU A 280 12.99 -16.87 3.32
CA GLU A 280 12.66 -17.87 2.29
C GLU A 280 13.44 -19.17 2.47
N LEU A 281 14.71 -19.08 2.87
CA LEU A 281 15.56 -20.22 3.22
C LEU A 281 15.23 -20.84 4.58
N GLN A 282 14.31 -20.25 5.35
CA GLN A 282 13.93 -20.67 6.70
C GLN A 282 15.10 -20.66 7.72
N ASP A 283 16.12 -19.84 7.48
CA ASP A 283 17.18 -19.55 8.45
C ASP A 283 16.72 -18.38 9.33
N TRP A 284 15.90 -18.71 10.32
CA TRP A 284 15.22 -17.73 11.16
C TRP A 284 16.19 -16.94 12.04
N GLN A 285 17.28 -17.55 12.49
CA GLN A 285 18.30 -16.91 13.32
C GLN A 285 19.03 -15.82 12.53
N THR A 286 19.47 -16.11 11.31
CA THR A 286 20.14 -15.12 10.46
C THR A 286 19.15 -14.04 10.00
N ALA A 287 17.91 -14.41 9.69
CA ALA A 287 16.85 -13.45 9.41
C ALA A 287 16.63 -12.48 10.59
N LEU A 288 16.49 -12.98 11.82
CA LEU A 288 16.32 -12.14 13.01
C LEU A 288 17.50 -11.18 13.21
N MET A 289 18.74 -11.66 13.01
CA MET A 289 19.92 -10.81 13.10
C MET A 289 19.84 -9.62 12.13
N TYR A 290 19.53 -9.86 10.85
CA TYR A 290 19.38 -8.77 9.89
C TYR A 290 18.20 -7.86 10.22
N CYS A 291 17.06 -8.42 10.65
CA CYS A 291 15.90 -7.63 11.09
C CYS A 291 16.30 -6.64 12.19
N ARG A 292 16.97 -7.10 13.25
CA ARG A 292 17.47 -6.25 14.34
C ARG A 292 18.43 -5.16 13.87
N LEU A 293 19.30 -5.45 12.90
CA LEU A 293 20.25 -4.47 12.34
C LEU A 293 19.57 -3.34 11.54
N THR A 294 18.36 -3.56 11.04
CA THR A 294 17.63 -2.54 10.26
C THR A 294 16.82 -1.57 11.11
N ILE A 295 16.34 -2.00 12.29
CA ILE A 295 15.47 -1.21 13.17
C ILE A 295 16.06 0.17 13.51
N PRO A 296 17.33 0.30 13.96
CA PRO A 296 17.90 1.61 14.29
C PRO A 296 17.96 2.57 13.09
N VAL A 297 18.09 2.02 11.87
CA VAL A 297 18.07 2.84 10.65
C VAL A 297 16.65 3.33 10.39
N TYR A 298 15.66 2.44 10.49
CA TYR A 298 14.24 2.76 10.36
C TYR A 298 13.80 3.87 11.32
N GLU A 299 14.18 3.76 12.60
CA GLU A 299 13.86 4.78 13.62
C GLU A 299 14.55 6.13 13.37
N ARG A 300 15.66 6.14 12.63
CA ARG A 300 16.41 7.35 12.33
C ARG A 300 15.88 8.10 11.10
N ILE A 301 15.40 7.36 10.10
CA ILE A 301 15.00 7.91 8.79
C ILE A 301 13.51 8.22 8.70
N TYR A 302 12.66 7.53 9.46
CA TYR A 302 11.21 7.71 9.42
C TYR A 302 10.67 8.45 10.64
N PRO A 303 9.52 9.16 10.49
CA PRO A 303 8.79 9.69 11.64
C PRO A 303 8.38 8.57 12.62
N PRO A 304 8.22 8.86 13.92
CA PRO A 304 7.97 7.83 14.95
C PRO A 304 6.77 6.92 14.70
N PHE A 305 5.70 7.44 14.07
CA PHE A 305 4.47 6.68 13.78
C PHE A 305 4.37 6.22 12.32
N HIS A 306 5.48 5.88 11.69
CA HIS A 306 5.47 5.41 10.29
C HIS A 306 5.19 3.89 10.19
N PRO A 307 4.37 3.43 9.22
CA PRO A 307 4.03 2.01 9.10
C PRO A 307 5.23 1.10 8.90
N MET A 308 6.29 1.56 8.19
CA MET A 308 7.50 0.76 7.99
C MET A 308 8.23 0.44 9.30
N ILE A 309 8.25 1.37 10.27
CA ILE A 309 8.84 1.11 11.59
C ILE A 309 8.00 0.05 12.30
N GLY A 310 6.68 0.24 12.34
CA GLY A 310 5.75 -0.68 12.99
C GLY A 310 5.80 -2.09 12.39
N LEU A 311 5.86 -2.21 11.06
CA LEU A 311 5.99 -3.48 10.35
C LEU A 311 7.35 -4.13 10.60
N GLN A 312 8.42 -3.36 10.70
CA GLN A 312 9.73 -3.94 11.01
C GLN A 312 9.78 -4.52 12.43
N PHE A 313 9.19 -3.84 13.41
CA PHE A 313 9.00 -4.40 14.75
C PHE A 313 8.06 -5.61 14.74
N TYR A 314 7.02 -5.61 13.91
CA TYR A 314 6.12 -6.76 13.76
C TYR A 314 6.86 -7.98 13.22
N THR A 315 7.67 -7.81 12.18
CA THR A 315 8.53 -8.87 11.64
C THR A 315 9.54 -9.36 12.67
N CYS A 316 10.20 -8.46 13.40
CA CYS A 316 11.15 -8.79 14.46
C CYS A 316 10.49 -9.63 15.55
N GLY A 317 9.35 -9.16 16.08
CA GLY A 317 8.62 -9.84 17.14
C GLY A 317 8.11 -11.22 16.73
N LYS A 318 7.70 -11.40 15.46
CA LYS A 318 7.33 -12.72 14.92
C LYS A 318 8.52 -13.68 14.86
N LEU A 319 9.69 -13.20 14.44
CA LEU A 319 10.91 -14.01 14.39
C LEU A 319 11.42 -14.35 15.80
N GLU A 320 11.38 -13.41 16.72
CA GLU A 320 11.73 -13.61 18.14
C GLU A 320 10.82 -14.64 18.79
N TRP A 321 9.51 -14.54 18.54
CA TRP A 321 8.55 -15.50 19.04
C TRP A 321 8.78 -16.90 18.48
N LEU A 322 9.04 -17.01 17.16
CA LEU A 322 9.36 -18.27 16.51
C LEU A 322 10.63 -18.94 17.06
N LEU A 323 11.59 -18.13 17.52
CA LEU A 323 12.85 -18.57 18.12
C LEU A 323 12.78 -18.68 19.66
N GLU A 324 11.58 -18.59 20.24
CA GLU A 324 11.31 -18.69 21.68
C GLU A 324 11.96 -17.61 22.56
N TYR A 325 12.37 -16.49 21.96
CA TYR A 325 12.81 -15.28 22.66
C TYR A 325 11.60 -14.46 23.13
N THR A 326 10.86 -14.99 24.09
CA THR A 326 9.55 -14.49 24.51
C THR A 326 9.55 -13.04 25.01
N GLU A 327 10.51 -12.66 25.85
CA GLU A 327 10.60 -11.29 26.37
C GLU A 327 10.89 -10.28 25.25
N ASP A 328 11.84 -10.59 24.38
CA ASP A 328 12.16 -9.77 23.21
C ASP A 328 10.94 -9.64 22.28
N ALA A 329 10.26 -10.76 22.02
CA ALA A 329 9.05 -10.78 21.21
C ALA A 329 7.94 -9.91 21.81
N LEU A 330 7.75 -9.94 23.13
CA LEU A 330 6.76 -9.12 23.84
C LEU A 330 7.07 -7.63 23.65
N MET A 331 8.34 -7.23 23.79
CA MET A 331 8.79 -5.86 23.58
C MET A 331 8.58 -5.40 22.13
N SER A 332 9.04 -6.19 21.16
CA SER A 332 8.92 -5.87 19.73
C SER A 332 7.47 -5.80 19.27
N LEU A 333 6.63 -6.77 19.64
CA LEU A 333 5.21 -6.78 19.26
C LEU A 333 4.41 -5.67 19.95
N THR A 334 4.77 -5.30 21.19
CA THR A 334 4.15 -4.14 21.86
C THR A 334 4.44 -2.86 21.08
N ARG A 335 5.71 -2.64 20.71
CA ARG A 335 6.12 -1.47 19.92
C ARG A 335 5.49 -1.45 18.53
N ALA A 336 5.40 -2.60 17.88
CA ALA A 336 4.64 -2.77 16.64
C ALA A 336 3.17 -2.37 16.81
N ALA A 337 2.50 -2.84 17.86
CA ALA A 337 1.09 -2.53 18.12
C ALA A 337 0.86 -1.05 18.46
N ASP A 338 1.79 -0.38 19.15
CA ASP A 338 1.73 1.06 19.44
C ASP A 338 1.78 1.91 18.17
N ILE A 339 2.60 1.53 17.19
CA ILE A 339 2.71 2.24 15.91
C ILE A 339 1.57 1.86 14.96
N LEU A 340 1.30 0.56 14.80
CA LEU A 340 0.37 0.05 13.79
C LEU A 340 -1.10 0.34 14.14
N ARG A 341 -1.45 0.54 15.43
CA ARG A 341 -2.81 0.99 15.79
C ARG A 341 -3.15 2.37 15.23
N ILE A 342 -2.15 3.24 15.05
CA ILE A 342 -2.31 4.58 14.45
C ILE A 342 -2.41 4.44 12.94
N THR A 343 -1.50 3.67 12.33
CA THR A 343 -1.39 3.62 10.86
C THR A 343 -2.44 2.71 10.20
N HIS A 344 -2.75 1.56 10.81
CA HIS A 344 -3.70 0.56 10.28
C HIS A 344 -5.07 0.63 10.98
N GLY A 345 -5.15 1.22 12.17
CA GLY A 345 -6.38 1.34 12.95
C GLY A 345 -6.73 0.09 13.74
N THR A 346 -7.29 0.28 14.94
CA THR A 346 -7.55 -0.77 15.93
C THR A 346 -8.58 -1.83 15.53
N LYS A 347 -9.43 -1.55 14.54
CA LYS A 347 -10.52 -2.44 14.10
C LYS A 347 -10.16 -3.30 12.90
N SER A 348 -9.03 -3.04 12.24
CA SER A 348 -8.59 -3.79 11.06
C SER A 348 -8.34 -5.25 11.44
N GLU A 349 -8.55 -6.16 10.49
CA GLU A 349 -8.31 -7.59 10.72
C GLU A 349 -6.85 -7.89 11.05
N PHE A 350 -5.93 -7.18 10.39
CA PHE A 350 -4.51 -7.23 10.67
C PHE A 350 -4.18 -6.84 12.12
N MET A 351 -4.79 -5.76 12.65
CA MET A 351 -4.57 -5.37 14.03
C MET A 351 -5.16 -6.37 15.03
N LYS A 352 -6.28 -7.02 14.72
CA LYS A 352 -6.81 -8.10 15.57
C LYS A 352 -5.85 -9.29 15.62
N GLU A 353 -5.26 -9.67 14.49
CA GLU A 353 -4.25 -10.74 14.45
C GLU A 353 -3.02 -10.38 15.29
N LEU A 354 -2.49 -9.17 15.14
CA LEU A 354 -1.36 -8.69 15.93
C LEU A 354 -1.68 -8.67 17.43
N LEU A 355 -2.84 -8.13 17.82
CA LEU A 355 -3.25 -8.09 19.23
C LEU A 355 -3.46 -9.49 19.81
N GLY A 356 -4.05 -10.43 19.05
CA GLY A 356 -4.16 -11.83 19.46
C GLY A 356 -2.80 -12.48 19.71
N LYS A 357 -1.83 -12.29 18.79
CA LYS A 357 -0.45 -12.75 19.00
C LYS A 357 0.20 -12.11 20.23
N LEU A 358 -0.03 -10.82 20.45
CA LEU A 358 0.52 -10.12 21.61
C LEU A 358 -0.05 -10.67 22.93
N GLU A 359 -1.33 -11.06 22.97
CA GLU A 359 -1.94 -11.72 24.11
C GLU A 359 -1.34 -13.11 24.36
N GLU A 360 -1.12 -13.91 23.31
CA GLU A 360 -0.45 -15.21 23.40
C GLU A 360 0.95 -15.08 24.00
N VAL A 361 1.77 -14.16 23.46
CA VAL A 361 3.14 -13.91 23.95
C VAL A 361 3.14 -13.42 25.39
N ARG A 362 2.21 -12.55 25.76
CA ARG A 362 2.09 -12.03 27.13
C ARG A 362 1.71 -13.13 28.13
N ALA A 363 0.83 -14.04 27.74
CA ALA A 363 0.44 -15.17 28.58
C ALA A 363 1.64 -16.11 28.84
N GLU A 364 2.42 -16.44 27.80
CA GLU A 364 3.63 -17.24 27.93
C GLU A 364 4.69 -16.55 28.81
N ALA A 365 4.96 -15.25 28.60
CA ALA A 365 5.90 -14.49 29.42
C ALA A 365 5.52 -14.53 30.90
N SER A 366 4.23 -14.33 31.20
CA SER A 366 3.70 -14.37 32.57
C SER A 366 3.83 -15.76 33.18
N PHE A 367 3.58 -16.82 32.40
CA PHE A 367 3.74 -18.21 32.86
C PHE A 367 5.21 -18.53 33.18
N ARG A 368 6.16 -18.14 32.32
CA ARG A 368 7.60 -18.35 32.54
C ARG A 368 8.11 -17.63 33.78
N LEU A 369 7.65 -16.42 34.05
CA LEU A 369 7.97 -15.69 35.28
C LEU A 369 7.47 -16.45 36.51
N SER A 370 6.21 -16.92 36.49
CA SER A 370 5.64 -17.68 37.61
C SER A 370 6.32 -19.03 37.86
N ALA A 371 6.83 -19.69 36.81
CA ALA A 371 7.54 -20.96 36.92
C ALA A 371 9.02 -20.80 37.32
N GLY A 372 9.62 -19.63 37.03
CA GLY A 372 11.00 -19.30 37.41
C GLY A 372 11.18 -18.96 38.89
N ASP A 373 10.12 -18.50 39.56
CA ASP A 373 10.13 -18.20 41.01
C ASP A 373 10.02 -19.47 41.90
N GLU A 374 9.88 -20.67 41.31
CA GLU A 374 9.79 -21.96 42.01
C GLU A 374 11.13 -22.76 42.03
N GLN A 375 12.24 -22.20 41.56
CA GLN A 375 13.60 -22.79 41.64
C GLN A 375 14.53 -21.96 42.53
#